data_AF-A0A964J316-F1
#
_entry.id   AF-A0A964J316-F1
#
_cell.length_a   1.000
_cell.length_b   1.000
_cell.length_c   1.000
_cell.angle_alpha   90.00
_cell.angle_beta   90.00
_cell.angle_gamma   90.00
#
_symmetry.space_group_name_H-M   'P 1'
#
loop_
_entity.id
_entity.type
_entity.pdbx_description
1 polymer ?
#
loop_
_entity_poly.entity_id
_entity_poly.type
_entity_poly.pdbx_seq_one_letter_code
_entity_poly.pdbx_strand_id
1 'polypeptide(L)' 'LAGEIKAFVREHLSSYAYPRLIEFVPDLPKTLTGKIRRIELRQLELDRAAAADGV' A
#
# COMPACT_ATOMS: atom_id res chain seq x y z
N LEU A 1 5.34 -11.24 -9.76
CA LEU A 1 4.27 -10.23 -9.63
C LEU A 1 4.74 -8.87 -9.09
N ALA A 2 5.21 -8.72 -7.85
CA ALA A 2 5.61 -7.41 -7.30
C ALA A 2 6.69 -6.68 -8.14
N GLY A 3 7.70 -7.43 -8.61
CA GLY A 3 8.75 -6.89 -9.48
C GLY A 3 8.22 -6.44 -10.84
N GLU A 4 7.25 -7.15 -11.41
CA GLU A 4 6.60 -6.81 -12.68
C GLU A 4 5.76 -5.54 -12.54
N ILE A 5 5.01 -5.39 -11.43
CA ILE A 5 4.28 -4.16 -11.12
C ILE A 5 5.25 -2.98 -11.00
N LYS A 6 6.38 -3.17 -10.31
CA LYS A 6 7.43 -2.15 -10.19
C LYS A 6 8.01 -1.77 -11.56
N ALA A 7 8.36 -2.75 -12.39
CA ALA A 7 8.90 -2.51 -13.73
C ALA A 7 7.89 -1.74 -14.59
N PHE A 8 6.64 -2.20 -14.63
CA PHE A 8 5.55 -1.54 -15.35
C PHE A 8 5.38 -0.09 -14.93
N VAL A 9 5.31 0.20 -13.62
CA VAL A 9 5.16 1.59 -13.14
C VAL A 9 6.36 2.45 -13.49
N ARG A 10 7.58 1.91 -13.42
CA ARG A 10 8.80 2.65 -13.77
C ARG A 10 8.84 3.07 -15.24
N GLU A 11 8.29 2.24 -16.12
CA GLU A 11 8.25 2.52 -17.57
C GLU A 11 7.18 3.55 -17.93
N HIS A 12 6.09 3.64 -17.16
CA HIS A 12 4.91 4.45 -17.51
C HIS A 12 4.77 5.74 -16.69
N LEU A 13 5.32 5.79 -15.48
CA LEU A 13 5.21 6.93 -14.57
C LEU A 13 6.58 7.46 -14.18
N SER A 14 6.59 8.74 -13.79
CA SER A 14 7.76 9.39 -13.23
C SER A 14 8.21 8.74 -11.91
N SER A 15 9.50 8.90 -11.60
CA SER A 15 10.11 8.34 -10.39
C SER A 15 9.45 8.77 -9.07
N TYR A 16 8.76 9.92 -9.03
CA TYR A 16 8.06 10.37 -7.83
C TYR A 16 6.79 9.56 -7.53
N ALA A 17 6.14 9.01 -8.55
CA ALA A 17 4.92 8.21 -8.43
C ALA A 17 5.21 6.71 -8.25
N TYR A 18 6.48 6.33 -8.23
CA TYR A 18 6.91 4.95 -8.15
C TYR A 18 6.64 4.34 -6.75
N PRO A 19 5.98 3.16 -6.67
CA PRO A 19 5.68 2.51 -5.40
C PRO A 19 6.94 1.93 -4.77
N ARG A 20 7.28 2.39 -3.57
CA ARG A 20 8.43 1.89 -2.80
C ARG A 20 8.14 0.51 -2.20
N LEU A 21 6.96 0.38 -1.60
CA LEU A 21 6.47 -0.83 -0.93
C LEU A 21 5.24 -1.35 -1.69
N ILE A 22 5.13 -2.67 -1.79
CA ILE A 22 3.97 -3.37 -2.35
C ILE A 22 3.62 -4.49 -1.41
N GLU A 23 2.38 -4.51 -0.95
CA GLU A 23 1.81 -5.56 -0.12
C GLU A 23 0.58 -6.13 -0.82
N PHE A 24 0.45 -7.44 -0.79
CA PHE A 24 -0.74 -8.14 -1.26
C PHE A 24 -1.56 -8.54 -0.05
N VAL A 25 -2.79 -8.04 0.01
CA VAL A 25 -3.75 -8.36 1.06
C VAL A 25 -4.91 -9.16 0.47
N PRO A 26 -5.53 -10.05 1.25
CA PRO A 26 -6.66 -10.83 0.78
C PRO A 26 -7.91 -9.97 0.51
N ASP A 27 -8.10 -8.87 1.26
CA ASP A 27 -9.14 -7.88 0.98
C ASP A 27 -8.71 -6.48 1.45
N LEU A 28 -9.35 -5.46 0.88
CA LEU A 28 -9.16 -4.06 1.25
C LEU A 28 -10.30 -3.58 2.14
N PRO A 29 -10.03 -2.78 3.18
CA PRO A 29 -11.07 -2.18 4.00
C PRO A 29 -11.93 -1.27 3.12
N LYS A 30 -13.24 -1.56 3.11
CA LYS A 30 -14.22 -0.88 2.26
C LYS A 30 -15.38 -0.35 3.09
N THR A 31 -16.05 0.67 2.58
CA THR A 31 -17.34 1.13 3.11
C THR A 31 -18.43 0.13 2.77
N LEU A 32 -19.62 0.31 3.37
CA LEU A 32 -20.83 -0.45 2.99
C LEU A 32 -21.16 -0.36 1.49
N THR A 33 -20.71 0.70 0.83
CA THR A 33 -20.86 0.94 -0.61
C THR A 33 -19.65 0.49 -1.44
N GLY A 34 -18.69 -0.20 -0.83
CA GLY A 34 -17.52 -0.76 -1.52
C GLY A 34 -16.36 0.21 -1.78
N LYS A 35 -16.43 1.47 -1.30
CA LYS A 35 -15.34 2.44 -1.47
C LYS A 35 -14.19 2.10 -0.53
N ILE A 36 -12.95 2.11 -1.03
CA ILE A 36 -11.76 1.86 -0.20
C ILE A 36 -11.66 2.90 0.92
N ARG A 37 -11.54 2.44 2.17
CA ARG A 37 -11.36 3.28 3.36
C ARG A 37 -9.87 3.53 3.61
N ARG A 38 -9.34 4.55 2.94
CA ARG A 38 -7.92 4.95 3.04
C ARG A 38 -7.47 5.34 4.45
N ILE A 39 -8.38 5.82 5.30
CA ILE A 39 -8.08 6.18 6.69
C ILE A 39 -7.64 4.94 7.48
N GLU A 40 -8.37 3.83 7.34
CA GLU A 40 -7.99 2.57 7.99
C GLU A 40 -6.69 2.01 7.46
N LEU A 41 -6.49 2.03 6.13
CA LEU A 41 -5.22 1.62 5.54
C LEU A 41 -4.03 2.41 6.11
N ARG A 42 -4.21 3.72 6.32
CA ARG A 42 -3.17 4.55 6.95
C ARG A 42 -2.96 4.18 8.41
N GLN A 43 -4.02 3.92 9.16
CA GLN A 43 -3.90 3.52 10.57
C GLN A 43 -3.16 2.18 10.71
N LEU A 44 -3.51 1.19 9.88
CA LEU A 44 -2.82 -0.12 9.86
C LEU A 44 -1.32 0.01 9.62
N GLU A 45 -0.92 0.93 8.72
CA GLU A 45 0.50 1.19 8.46
C GLU A 45 1.19 1.90 9.63
N LEU A 46 0.51 2.85 10.30
CA LEU A 46 1.03 3.52 11.49
C LEU A 46 1.22 2.52 12.65
N ASP A 47 0.23 1.66 12.90
CA ASP A 47 0.30 0.64 13.95
C ASP A 47 1.44 -0.35 13.68
N ARG A 48 1.65 -0.71 12.41
CA ARG A 48 2.77 -1.56 11.98
C ARG A 48 4.12 -0.89 12.20
N ALA A 49 4.26 0.39 11.82
CA ALA A 49 5.50 1.14 12.03
C ALA A 49 5.82 1.24 13.53
N ALA A 50 4.83 1.58 14.36
CA ALA A 50 4.99 1.66 15.82
C ALA A 50 5.41 0.31 16.44
N ALA A 51 4.89 -0.81 15.93
CA ALA A 51 5.30 -2.14 16.38
C ALA A 51 6.74 -2.50 15.96
N ALA A 52 7.25 -1.93 14.87
CA ALA A 52 8.62 -2.15 14.40
C ALA A 52 9.67 -1.33 15.18
N ASP A 53 9.28 -0.14 15.67
CA ASP A 53 10.16 0.76 16.44
C ASP A 53 10.28 0.37 17.94
N GLY A 54 9.54 -0.65 18.38
CA GLY A 54 9.48 -1.11 19.78
C GLY A 54 10.37 -2.31 20.12
N VAL A 55 11.40 -2.62 19.33
CA VAL A 55 12.38 -3.70 19.56
C VAL A 55 13.78 -3.13 19.79
#